data_AF-A0A6I9P4Y4-F1
#
_entry.id   AF-A0A6I9P4Y4-F1
#
_cell.length_a   1.000
_cell.length_b   1.000
_cell.length_c   1.000
_cell.angle_alpha   90.00
_cell.angle_beta   90.00
_cell.angle_gamma   90.00
#
_symmetry.space_group_name_H-M   'P 1'
#
loop_
_entity.id
_entity.type
_entity.pdbx_description
1 polymer ?
#
loop_
_entity_poly.entity_id
_entity_poly.type
_entity_poly.pdbx_seq_one_letter_code
_entity_poly.pdbx_strand_id
1 'polypeptide(L)'
;MRRSLADIVVATPGRLVDHINKNSGFSLEHLRFLIIDEADRMIDSMHQSWLSQVVKAVYRPGSGQEAMSILRRAEPAHVTAAR
;
A
#
# COMPACT_ATOMS: atom_id res chain seq x y z
N MET A 1 21.63 -4.16 3.58
CA MET A 1 20.18 -4.45 3.65
C MET A 1 19.65 -3.99 5.01
N ARG A 2 18.75 -3.01 5.04
CA ARG A 2 17.99 -2.72 6.27
C ARG A 2 16.93 -3.82 6.40
N ARG A 3 16.94 -4.57 7.50
CA ARG A 3 15.83 -5.49 7.82
C ARG A 3 14.63 -4.65 8.25
N SER A 4 13.44 -4.99 7.76
CA SER A 4 12.20 -4.47 8.33
C SER A 4 12.09 -4.94 9.78
N LEU A 5 11.63 -4.05 10.66
CA LEU A 5 11.35 -4.40 12.06
C LEU A 5 10.03 -5.17 12.22
N ALA A 6 9.18 -5.17 11.19
CA ALA A 6 7.90 -5.85 11.16
C ALA A 6 7.59 -6.39 9.75
N ASP A 7 7.02 -7.59 9.69
CA ASP A 7 6.50 -8.20 8.46
C ASP A 7 4.98 -8.00 8.30
N ILE A 8 4.26 -7.81 9.41
CA ILE A 8 2.83 -7.57 9.46
C ILE A 8 2.59 -6.27 10.23
N VAL A 9 1.78 -5.38 9.65
CA VAL A 9 1.37 -4.13 10.28
C VAL A 9 -0.15 -4.05 10.28
N VAL A 10 -0.73 -3.82 11.45
CA VAL A 10 -2.15 -3.51 11.63
C VAL A 10 -2.24 -2.04 12.03
N ALA A 11 -3.01 -1.26 11.28
CA ALA A 11 -3.14 0.18 11.52
C ALA A 11 -4.51 0.69 11.09
N THR A 12 -4.97 1.76 11.73
CA THR A 12 -6.11 2.53 11.22
C THR A 12 -5.69 3.34 9.99
N PRO A 13 -6.61 3.60 9.04
CA PRO A 13 -6.30 4.29 7.79
C PRO A 13 -5.54 5.61 7.97
N GLY A 14 -6.00 6.47 8.88
CA GLY A 14 -5.38 7.76 9.14
C GLY A 14 -3.94 7.63 9.67
N ARG A 15 -3.70 6.66 10.56
CA ARG A 15 -2.37 6.43 11.14
C ARG A 15 -1.39 5.87 10.11
N LEU A 16 -1.86 5.02 9.19
CA LEU A 16 -1.06 4.50 8.09
C LEU A 16 -0.64 5.62 7.13
N VAL A 17 -1.58 6.47 6.71
CA VAL A 17 -1.29 7.63 5.84
C VAL A 17 -0.31 8.60 6.48
N ASP A 18 -0.51 8.91 7.77
CA ASP A 18 0.43 9.72 8.53
C ASP A 18 1.85 9.14 8.50
N HIS A 19 1.95 7.82 8.65
CA HIS A 19 3.24 7.14 8.67
C HIS A 19 3.92 7.17 7.29
N ILE A 20 3.16 7.00 6.21
CA ILE A 20 3.64 7.14 4.82
C ILE A 20 4.17 8.55 4.55
N ASN A 21 3.48 9.58 5.03
CA ASN A 21 3.82 10.98 4.72
C ASN A 21 4.92 11.56 5.62
N LYS A 22 4.96 11.16 6.90
CA LYS A 22 5.85 11.78 7.90
C LYS A 22 7.16 11.02 8.12
N ASN A 23 7.23 9.72 7.83
CA ASN A 23 8.43 8.91 8.08
C ASN A 23 9.14 8.54 6.78
N SER A 24 10.25 9.23 6.49
CA SER A 24 11.10 8.98 5.31
C SER A 24 11.73 7.58 5.27
N GLY A 25 11.77 6.86 6.40
CA GLY A 25 12.25 5.48 6.49
C GLY A 25 11.18 4.41 6.26
N PHE A 26 9.91 4.79 6.14
CA PHE A 26 8.82 3.85 5.88
C PHE A 26 8.61 3.66 4.38
N SER A 27 8.64 2.41 3.93
CA SER A 27 8.43 2.04 2.53
C SER A 27 7.47 0.87 2.43
N LEU A 28 6.56 0.97 1.45
CA LEU A 28 5.64 -0.10 1.06
C LEU A 28 6.11 -0.86 -0.19
N GLU A 29 7.36 -0.67 -0.62
CA GLU A 29 7.95 -1.31 -1.81
C GLU A 29 7.76 -2.83 -1.79
N HIS A 30 7.93 -3.47 -0.63
CA HIS A 30 7.81 -4.92 -0.44
C HIS A 30 6.39 -5.39 -0.08
N LEU A 31 5.39 -4.51 -0.06
CA LEU A 31 4.01 -4.88 0.30
C LEU A 31 3.43 -5.85 -0.74
N ARG A 32 3.00 -7.03 -0.31
CA ARG A 32 2.39 -8.05 -1.19
C ARG A 32 0.89 -8.20 -0.99
N PHE A 33 0.42 -7.97 0.23
CA PHE A 33 -0.98 -8.10 0.62
C PHE A 33 -1.40 -6.86 1.38
N LEU A 34 -2.55 -6.29 1.00
CA LEU A 34 -3.25 -5.26 1.74
C LEU A 34 -4.64 -5.84 2.06
N ILE A 35 -4.90 -6.05 3.35
CA ILE A 35 -6.18 -6.56 3.83
C ILE A 35 -6.95 -5.38 4.43
N ILE A 36 -8.22 -5.29 4.06
CA ILE A 36 -9.16 -4.31 4.55
C ILE A 36 -10.20 -5.06 5.36
N ASP A 37 -10.27 -4.76 6.66
CA ASP A 37 -11.33 -5.28 7.53
C ASP A 37 -12.57 -4.38 7.45
N GLU A 38 -13.76 -4.97 7.62
CA GLU A 38 -15.06 -4.28 7.51
C GLU A 38 -15.13 -3.34 6.28
N ALA A 39 -14.76 -3.85 5.11
CA ALA A 39 -14.62 -3.06 3.89
C ALA A 39 -15.91 -2.29 3.54
N ASP A 40 -17.07 -2.89 3.81
CA ASP A 40 -18.40 -2.30 3.62
C ASP A 40 -18.60 -1.03 4.44
N ARG A 41 -18.17 -1.04 5.71
CA ARG A 41 -18.19 0.16 6.58
C ARG A 41 -17.11 1.16 6.21
N MET A 42 -16.01 0.65 5.68
CA MET A 42 -14.87 1.48 5.32
C MET A 42 -15.05 2.18 3.97
N ILE A 43 -15.98 1.75 3.10
CA ILE A 43 -16.31 2.41 1.81
C ILE A 43 -16.61 3.90 2.00
N ASP A 44 -17.40 4.28 3.01
CA ASP A 44 -17.72 5.69 3.30
C ASP A 44 -16.45 6.49 3.65
N SER A 45 -15.51 5.86 4.37
CA SER A 45 -14.22 6.45 4.69
C SER A 45 -13.21 6.38 3.52
N MET A 46 -13.37 5.48 2.55
CA MET A 46 -12.52 5.41 1.36
C MET A 46 -12.71 6.62 0.45
N HIS A 47 -13.88 7.26 0.48
CA HIS A 47 -14.08 8.60 -0.09
C HIS A 47 -13.13 9.65 0.52
N GLN A 48 -12.61 9.44 1.73
CA GLN A 48 -11.65 10.31 2.42
C GLN A 48 -10.19 10.15 1.92
N SER A 49 -9.96 9.57 0.74
CA SER A 49 -8.68 9.62 -0.01
C SER A 49 -7.50 8.83 0.59
N TRP A 50 -7.67 8.13 1.71
CA TRP A 50 -6.57 7.40 2.35
C TRP A 50 -6.04 6.26 1.46
N LEU A 51 -6.93 5.49 0.81
CA LEU A 51 -6.52 4.36 -0.03
C LEU A 51 -5.71 4.84 -1.23
N SER A 52 -6.13 5.95 -1.86
CA SER A 52 -5.40 6.57 -2.96
C SER A 52 -3.98 6.95 -2.57
N GLN A 53 -3.77 7.43 -1.33
CA GLN A 53 -2.42 7.72 -0.81
C GLN A 53 -1.60 6.45 -0.61
N VAL A 54 -2.20 5.38 -0.08
CA VAL A 54 -1.54 4.08 0.09
C VAL A 54 -1.16 3.49 -1.26
N VAL A 55 -2.08 3.46 -2.23
CA VAL A 55 -1.84 2.97 -3.60
C VAL A 55 -0.69 3.77 -4.24
N LYS A 56 -0.71 5.10 -4.17
CA LYS A 56 0.38 5.95 -4.67
C LYS A 56 1.73 5.64 -4.02
N ALA A 57 1.75 5.30 -2.74
CA ALA A 57 2.98 4.92 -2.04
C ALA A 57 3.48 3.51 -2.45
N VAL A 58 2.57 2.57 -2.74
CA VAL A 58 2.88 1.21 -3.19
C VAL A 58 3.41 1.18 -4.62
N TYR A 59 2.82 1.98 -5.51
CA TYR A 59 3.17 2.06 -6.94
C TYR A 59 4.06 3.24 -7.27
N ARG A 60 4.75 3.81 -6.28
CA ARG A 60 5.67 4.93 -6.51
C ARG A 60 6.69 4.52 -7.58
N PRO A 61 6.80 5.23 -8.70
CA PRO A 61 7.80 4.90 -9.71
C PRO A 61 9.18 5.08 -9.08
N GLY A 62 9.88 3.97 -8.84
CA GLY A 62 11.22 3.99 -8.29
C GLY A 62 12.16 4.70 -9.26
N SER A 63 12.89 5.70 -8.77
CA SER A 63 13.97 6.40 -9.46
C SER A 63 15.27 5.57 -9.54
N GLY A 64 15.18 4.26 -9.74
CA GLY A 64 16.36 3.41 -9.74
C GLY A 64 16.13 1.96 -10.13
N GLN A 65 16.79 1.59 -11.24
CA GLN A 65 17.28 0.26 -11.65
C GLN A 65 16.39 -0.52 -12.65
N GLU A 66 16.78 -0.35 -13.91
CA GLU A 66 16.39 -1.07 -15.13
C GLU A 66 16.72 -2.58 -15.15
N ALA A 67 16.89 -3.25 -14.01
CA ALA A 67 17.31 -4.66 -13.98
C ALA A 67 16.34 -5.51 -13.13
N MET A 68 15.14 -5.77 -13.64
CA MET A 68 14.33 -7.01 -13.47
C MET A 68 12.98 -6.86 -14.20
N SER A 69 13.01 -6.78 -15.54
CA SER A 69 11.84 -6.52 -16.40
C SER A 69 10.80 -7.64 -16.48
N ILE A 70 10.88 -8.71 -15.67
CA ILE A 70 10.00 -9.88 -15.83
C ILE A 70 8.85 -9.91 -14.80
N LEU A 71 8.99 -9.24 -13.65
CA LEU A 71 7.95 -9.18 -12.60
C LEU A 71 7.66 -7.72 -12.22
N ARG A 72 7.08 -6.96 -13.14
CA ARG A 72 6.54 -5.64 -12.78
C ARG A 72 5.25 -5.84 -11.98
N ARG A 73 5.14 -5.15 -10.84
CA ARG A 73 3.86 -5.02 -10.13
C ARG A 73 2.92 -4.23 -11.05
N ALA A 74 1.97 -4.92 -11.66
CA ALA A 74 0.89 -4.27 -12.39
C ALA A 74 -0.05 -3.62 -11.38
N GLU A 75 -0.59 -2.44 -11.70
CA GLU A 75 -1.69 -1.91 -10.90
C GLU A 75 -2.84 -2.91 -10.95
N PRO A 76 -3.45 -3.26 -9.80
CA PRO A 76 -4.50 -4.24 -9.75
C PRO A 76 -5.66 -3.72 -10.57
N ALA A 77 -6.01 -4.44 -11.64
CA ALA A 77 -7.35 -4.34 -12.18
C ALA A 77 -8.33 -4.66 -11.04
N HIS A 78 -9.45 -3.94 -10.97
CA HIS A 78 -10.48 -4.15 -9.94
C HIS A 78 -10.93 -5.62 -10.00
N VAL A 79 -10.43 -6.46 -9.09
CA VAL A 79 -10.87 -7.85 -8.94
C VAL A 79 -11.90 -7.87 -7.82
N THR A 80 -13.17 -7.84 -8.20
CA THR A 80 -14.27 -8.07 -7.27
C THR A 80 -14.45 -9.57 -7.12
N ALA A 81 -13.98 -10.14 -6.01
CA ALA A 81 -14.38 -11.48 -5.58
C ALA A 81 -15.64 -11.35 -4.72
N ALA A 82 -16.79 -11.17 -5.38
CA ALA A 82 -18.10 -11.34 -4.74
C ALA A 82 -18.60 -12.75 -5.08
N ARG A 83 -19.12 -13.45 -4.06
CA ARG A 83 -19.78 -14.75 -4.22
C ARG A 83 -21.29 -14.57 -4.19
#